data_AF-A0A0B1SQ58-F1
#
_entry.id   AF-A0A0B1SQ58-F1
#
_cell.length_a   1.000
_cell.length_b   1.000
_cell.length_c   1.000
_cell.angle_alpha   90.00
_cell.angle_beta   90.00
_cell.angle_gamma   90.00
#
_symmetry.space_group_name_H-M   'P 1'
#
loop_
_entity.id
_entity.type
_entity.pdbx_description
1 polymer ?
#
loop_
_entity_poly.entity_id
_entity_poly.type
_entity_poly.pdbx_seq_one_letter_code
_entity_poly.pdbx_strand_id
1 'polypeptide(L)'
;MKQVVFFLIITLIFIGSEAGELCEPLEDTPTARLTYHSGTLVMVRPRDPLPDGTTATLKCNFGTSATGSTTATCVNGQWKGIPIGKCT
;
A
#
# COMPACT_ATOMS: atom_id res chain seq x y z
N MET A 1 12.62 28.80 -7.24
CA MET A 1 13.86 29.59 -7.06
C MET A 1 14.39 29.35 -5.65
N LYS A 2 15.33 28.39 -5.52
CA LYS A 2 16.10 27.91 -4.36
C LYS A 2 16.12 26.37 -4.46
N GLN A 3 17.15 25.65 -4.85
CA GLN A 3 18.55 25.96 -5.12
C GLN A 3 19.14 24.75 -5.89
N VAL A 4 19.19 24.74 -7.22
CA VAL A 4 20.39 24.96 -8.07
C VAL A 4 21.79 25.04 -7.38
N VAL A 5 21.92 25.00 -6.04
CA VAL A 5 23.19 25.12 -5.30
C VAL A 5 23.81 23.78 -4.97
N PHE A 6 23.11 22.66 -5.16
CA PHE A 6 23.70 21.32 -4.99
C PHE A 6 24.17 20.74 -6.34
N PHE A 7 25.04 21.47 -7.03
CA PHE A 7 25.39 21.21 -8.43
C PHE A 7 26.64 20.35 -8.67
N LEU A 8 27.40 19.84 -7.67
CA LEU A 8 28.71 19.19 -7.98
C LEU A 8 29.19 17.95 -7.17
N ILE A 9 28.61 17.52 -6.03
CA ILE A 9 29.31 16.54 -5.14
C ILE A 9 28.48 15.31 -4.68
N ILE A 10 27.17 15.21 -4.91
CA ILE A 10 26.37 14.02 -4.47
C ILE A 10 25.71 13.35 -5.68
N THR A 11 26.50 12.87 -6.62
CA THR A 11 26.01 12.04 -7.75
C THR A 11 26.22 10.54 -7.55
N LEU A 12 26.56 10.07 -6.34
CA LEU A 12 26.78 8.64 -6.08
C LEU A 12 25.93 8.03 -4.96
N ILE A 13 25.18 8.80 -4.15
CA ILE A 13 24.36 8.23 -3.09
C ILE A 13 23.08 9.07 -2.97
N PHE A 14 21.92 8.41 -3.03
CA PHE A 14 20.55 8.95 -3.12
C PHE A 14 20.06 9.28 -4.53
N ILE A 15 19.96 8.24 -5.38
CA ILE A 15 18.74 8.09 -6.20
C ILE A 15 17.62 7.75 -5.21
N GLY A 16 17.10 8.75 -4.49
CA GLY A 16 15.84 8.59 -3.80
C GLY A 16 14.77 8.47 -4.88
N SER A 17 14.27 7.26 -5.13
CA SER A 17 13.09 7.08 -5.95
C SER A 17 11.98 7.94 -5.35
N GLU A 18 11.35 8.79 -6.16
CA GLU A 18 10.11 9.47 -5.78
C GLU A 18 8.99 8.41 -5.68
N ALA A 19 9.01 7.59 -4.64
CA ALA A 19 7.95 6.66 -4.28
C ALA A 19 6.84 7.38 -3.50
N GLY A 20 6.48 8.60 -3.92
CA GLY A 20 5.68 9.53 -3.12
C GLY A 20 4.18 9.25 -3.11
N GLU A 21 3.68 8.41 -4.02
CA GLU A 21 2.23 8.23 -4.21
C GLU A 21 1.79 6.76 -4.35
N LEU A 22 2.73 5.81 -4.28
CA LEU A 22 2.41 4.39 -4.43
C LEU A 22 2.52 3.66 -3.09
N CYS A 23 1.57 2.78 -2.80
CA CYS A 23 1.61 1.93 -1.62
C CYS A 23 2.09 0.52 -1.99
N GLU A 24 3.02 0.00 -1.19
CA GLU A 24 3.41 -1.40 -1.30
C GLU A 24 2.24 -2.34 -0.96
N PRO A 25 2.05 -3.45 -1.67
CA PRO A 25 1.04 -4.45 -1.34
C PRO A 25 1.15 -4.91 0.13
N LEU A 26 0.01 -5.01 0.81
CA LEU A 26 -0.05 -5.58 2.16
C LEU A 26 0.14 -7.10 2.10
N GLU A 27 0.83 -7.63 3.11
CA GLU A 27 1.07 -9.06 3.26
C GLU A 27 -0.23 -9.85 3.47
N ASP A 28 -0.40 -10.90 2.67
CA ASP A 28 -1.49 -11.86 2.85
C ASP A 28 -1.25 -12.73 4.10
N THR A 29 -2.33 -13.27 4.67
CA THR A 29 -2.25 -14.27 5.75
C THR A 29 -2.90 -15.58 5.30
N PRO A 30 -2.59 -16.75 5.89
CA PRO A 30 -3.25 -18.00 5.52
C PRO A 30 -4.76 -18.01 5.80
N THR A 31 -5.23 -17.17 6.71
CA THR A 31 -6.62 -17.10 7.20
C THR A 31 -7.46 -16.03 6.48
N ALA A 32 -6.85 -15.21 5.64
CA ALA A 32 -7.53 -14.11 4.96
C ALA A 32 -6.99 -13.89 3.54
N ARG A 33 -7.75 -13.15 2.73
CA ARG A 33 -7.29 -12.68 1.43
C ARG A 33 -7.57 -11.20 1.29
N LEU A 34 -6.56 -10.45 0.87
CA LEU A 34 -6.71 -9.03 0.57
C LEU A 34 -7.14 -8.85 -0.89
N THR A 35 -8.14 -8.02 -1.09
CA THR A 35 -8.61 -7.58 -2.42
C THR A 35 -8.42 -6.08 -2.53
N TYR A 36 -7.84 -5.63 -3.63
CA TYR A 36 -7.52 -4.22 -3.86
C TYR A 36 -8.43 -3.66 -4.95
N HIS A 37 -8.95 -2.47 -4.73
CA HIS A 37 -9.83 -1.75 -5.66
C HIS A 37 -9.22 -0.39 -6.02
N SER A 38 -8.99 -0.16 -7.31
CA SER A 38 -8.51 1.12 -7.85
C SER A 38 -9.41 1.54 -9.02
N GLY A 39 -10.34 2.45 -8.76
CA GLY A 39 -11.41 2.78 -9.70
C GLY A 39 -12.27 1.54 -10.01
N THR A 40 -12.26 1.11 -11.26
CA THR A 40 -12.97 -0.11 -11.71
C THR A 40 -12.11 -1.37 -11.69
N LEU A 41 -10.80 -1.24 -11.43
CA LEU A 41 -9.87 -2.37 -11.40
C LEU A 41 -9.94 -3.08 -10.05
N VAL A 42 -9.96 -4.41 -10.10
CA VAL A 42 -9.91 -5.29 -8.93
C VAL A 42 -8.67 -6.17 -9.04
N MET A 43 -7.79 -6.09 -8.04
CA MET A 43 -6.52 -6.80 -8.01
C MET A 43 -6.43 -7.70 -6.79
N VAL A 44 -5.74 -8.82 -6.96
CA VAL A 44 -5.52 -9.81 -5.91
C VAL A 44 -4.08 -10.29 -6.03
N ARG A 45 -3.30 -10.14 -4.95
CA ARG A 45 -1.84 -10.37 -4.94
C ARG A 45 -1.08 -9.56 -6.01
N PRO A 46 -1.24 -8.22 -6.03
CA PRO A 46 -0.41 -7.38 -6.89
C PRO A 46 1.07 -7.55 -6.51
N ARG A 47 1.94 -7.56 -7.51
CA ARG A 47 3.41 -7.61 -7.34
C ARG A 47 4.05 -6.22 -7.42
N ASP A 48 3.35 -5.30 -8.06
CA ASP A 48 3.79 -3.93 -8.27
C ASP A 48 3.13 -2.99 -7.26
N PRO A 49 3.77 -1.87 -6.90
CA PRO A 49 3.19 -0.85 -6.04
C PRO A 49 1.85 -0.31 -6.57
N LEU A 50 0.96 0.00 -5.64
CA LEU A 50 -0.43 0.34 -5.92
C LEU A 50 -0.62 1.85 -5.96
N PRO A 51 -1.41 2.40 -6.90
CA PRO A 51 -1.63 3.83 -7.01
C PRO A 51 -2.37 4.41 -5.81
N ASP A 52 -2.19 5.71 -5.60
CA ASP A 52 -2.96 6.49 -4.63
C ASP A 52 -4.48 6.30 -4.82
N GLY A 53 -5.21 6.31 -3.71
CA GLY A 53 -6.65 6.05 -3.69
C GLY A 53 -7.03 4.57 -3.78
N THR A 54 -6.08 3.65 -4.01
CA THR A 54 -6.36 2.21 -3.95
C THR A 54 -6.89 1.84 -2.57
N THR A 55 -7.99 1.07 -2.52
CA THR A 55 -8.55 0.55 -1.27
C THR A 55 -8.32 -0.95 -1.17
N ALA A 56 -7.63 -1.37 -0.11
CA ALA A 56 -7.47 -2.77 0.29
C ALA A 56 -8.62 -3.19 1.20
N THR A 57 -9.21 -4.35 0.92
CA THR A 57 -10.29 -4.95 1.70
C THR A 57 -9.89 -6.34 2.17
N LEU A 58 -9.96 -6.56 3.49
CA LEU A 58 -9.74 -7.84 4.14
C LEU A 58 -10.99 -8.72 4.03
N LYS A 59 -10.81 -9.90 3.43
CA LYS A 59 -11.83 -10.95 3.42
C LYS A 59 -11.34 -12.17 4.18
N CYS A 60 -12.03 -12.53 5.24
CA CYS A 60 -11.73 -13.73 6.02
C CYS A 60 -12.16 -15.00 5.28
N ASN A 61 -11.37 -16.07 5.45
CA ASN A 61 -11.72 -17.39 4.96
C ASN A 61 -12.90 -17.98 5.76
N PHE A 62 -13.58 -18.97 5.17
CA PHE A 62 -14.72 -19.62 5.82
C PHE A 62 -14.36 -20.15 7.22
N GLY A 63 -15.23 -19.91 8.20
CA GLY A 63 -15.03 -20.34 9.59
C GLY A 63 -14.21 -19.38 10.45
N THR A 64 -13.73 -18.26 9.90
CA THR A 64 -13.04 -17.20 10.66
C THR A 64 -13.79 -15.88 10.56
N SER A 65 -13.61 -15.00 11.54
CA SER A 65 -14.23 -13.68 11.59
C SER A 65 -13.19 -12.57 11.71
N ALA A 66 -13.46 -11.43 11.07
CA ALA A 66 -12.57 -10.29 11.13
C ALA A 66 -12.66 -9.61 12.51
N THR A 67 -11.50 -9.33 13.09
CA THR A 67 -11.36 -8.49 14.28
C THR A 67 -10.51 -7.27 13.93
N GLY A 68 -11.07 -6.08 14.08
CA GLY A 68 -10.43 -4.80 13.72
C GLY A 68 -10.89 -4.24 12.38
N SER A 69 -10.10 -3.31 11.80
CA SER A 69 -10.45 -2.67 10.52
C SER A 69 -10.36 -3.65 9.35
N THR A 70 -11.41 -3.76 8.53
CA THR A 70 -11.38 -4.60 7.32
C THR A 70 -10.94 -3.85 6.07
N THR A 71 -10.63 -2.56 6.19
CA THR A 71 -10.28 -1.72 5.03
C THR A 71 -9.06 -0.85 5.33
N ALA A 72 -8.27 -0.61 4.29
CA ALA A 72 -7.20 0.38 4.29
C ALA A 72 -7.15 1.10 2.94
N THR A 73 -6.86 2.40 2.93
CA THR A 73 -6.78 3.20 1.70
C THR A 73 -5.38 3.76 1.53
N CYS A 74 -4.83 3.63 0.33
CA CYS A 74 -3.55 4.23 -0.03
C CYS A 74 -3.71 5.74 -0.15
N VAL A 75 -2.97 6.50 0.65
CA VAL A 75 -2.97 7.98 0.63
C VAL A 75 -1.54 8.48 0.77
N ASN A 76 -1.03 9.17 -0.26
CA ASN A 76 0.33 9.68 -0.38
C ASN A 76 1.39 8.61 -0.07
N GLY A 77 1.27 7.45 -0.73
CA GLY A 77 2.18 6.32 -0.58
C GLY A 77 2.12 5.60 0.77
N GLN A 78 1.10 5.90 1.59
CA GLN A 78 0.90 5.25 2.90
C GLN A 78 -0.51 4.67 3.04
N TRP A 79 -0.59 3.44 3.54
CA TRP A 79 -1.87 2.85 3.94
C TRP A 79 -2.45 3.56 5.16
N LYS A 80 -3.65 4.13 5.02
CA LYS A 80 -4.48 4.64 6.12
C LYS A 80 -5.48 3.57 6.54
N GLY A 81 -5.74 3.45 7.84
CA GLY A 81 -6.59 2.38 8.38
C GLY A 81 -5.81 1.12 8.80
N ILE A 82 -4.47 1.22 8.89
CA ILE A 82 -3.62 0.19 9.48
C ILE A 82 -3.53 0.34 11.02
N PRO A 83 -3.33 -0.74 11.77
CA PRO A 83 -3.20 -2.12 11.29
C PRO A 83 -4.51 -2.65 10.72
N ILE A 84 -4.43 -3.32 9.58
CA ILE A 84 -5.57 -4.07 9.07
C ILE A 84 -5.88 -5.20 10.07
N GLY A 85 -7.16 -5.47 10.22
CA GLY A 85 -7.68 -6.48 11.13
C GLY A 85 -7.15 -7.86 10.81
N LYS A 86 -7.35 -8.79 11.76
CA LYS A 86 -6.97 -10.19 11.62
C LYS A 86 -8.22 -11.05 11.57
N CYS A 87 -8.11 -12.19 10.91
CA CYS A 87 -9.16 -13.20 10.92
C CYS A 87 -8.81 -14.25 11.99
N THR A 88 -9.75 -14.50 12.90
CA THR A 88 -9.62 -15.46 14.01
C THR A 88 -10.79 -16.41 14.03
#